data_AF-A0A5D2P057-F1
#
_entry.id   AF-A0A5D2P057-F1
#
_cell.length_a   1.000
_cell.length_b   1.000
_cell.length_c   1.000
_cell.angle_alpha   90.00
_cell.angle_beta   90.00
_cell.angle_gamma   90.00
#
_symmetry.space_group_name_H-M   'P 1'
#
loop_
_entity.id
_entity.type
_entity.pdbx_description
1 polymer ?
#
loop_
_entity_poly.entity_id
_entity_poly.type
_entity_poly.pdbx_seq_one_letter_code
_entity_poly.pdbx_strand_id
1 'polypeptide(L)'
;MEKTNYEVELKNERRRVCSLLYEIDRRKQQLFEMERKYNNTTATLQGLVDGLVAKINSKDSCLWDWELRYNETVRQLKGENAALRRVFAEENRKDKAENFKLRCELRRRTKELEDYKSRNDNNMERRSLLNEIEAQKENVPCRDLVELEKEQLEETSEALKDMESRYSCLTMKQILTNRELQDARKESISGLNDVLTSRTTLVVKRMGEINQKAFEVASSGKFPNEDWQETCAKLCSLWQQNVQDPKWHPFKMINIRGNLQEIVDEDDEKLKELRNEYGDVVYEAVRTALMEMNEYNASGRYAVPEIWNRKEGRKATMKEIIQYVIGQLKIHKRKRKQIP
;
A
#
# COMPACT_ATOMS: atom_id res chain seq x y z
N MET A 1 -89.14 -30.49 50.60
CA MET A 1 -88.27 -30.82 49.45
C MET A 1 -87.26 -29.71 49.13
N GLU A 2 -87.53 -28.44 49.45
CA GLU A 2 -86.60 -27.33 49.16
C GLU A 2 -85.31 -27.31 50.02
N LYS A 3 -85.37 -27.66 51.32
CA LYS A 3 -84.18 -27.67 52.20
C LYS A 3 -83.10 -28.65 51.77
N THR A 4 -83.49 -29.82 51.25
CA THR A 4 -82.56 -30.87 50.79
C THR A 4 -81.86 -30.51 49.47
N ASN A 5 -82.49 -29.70 48.62
CA ASN A 5 -81.89 -29.21 47.38
C ASN A 5 -80.80 -28.16 47.68
N TYR A 6 -81.06 -27.28 48.63
CA TYR A 6 -80.13 -26.22 49.04
C TYR A 6 -78.81 -26.78 49.65
N GLU A 7 -78.87 -27.83 50.46
CA GLU A 7 -77.67 -28.46 51.02
C GLU A 7 -76.77 -29.12 49.97
N VAL A 8 -77.37 -29.69 48.92
CA VAL A 8 -76.65 -30.31 47.80
C VAL A 8 -75.97 -29.24 46.93
N GLU A 9 -76.67 -28.14 46.66
CA GLU A 9 -76.12 -26.98 45.95
C GLU A 9 -74.93 -26.38 46.72
N LEU A 10 -75.09 -26.14 48.03
CA LEU A 10 -74.03 -25.61 48.89
C LEU A 10 -72.78 -26.52 48.91
N LYS A 11 -72.97 -27.85 48.89
CA LYS A 11 -71.88 -28.83 48.84
C LYS A 11 -71.15 -28.83 47.49
N ASN A 12 -71.88 -28.64 46.40
CA ASN A 12 -71.31 -28.51 45.06
C ASN A 12 -70.53 -27.20 44.88
N GLU A 13 -71.04 -26.10 45.43
CA GLU A 13 -70.34 -24.82 45.46
C GLU A 13 -69.05 -24.91 46.28
N ARG A 14 -69.08 -25.52 47.47
CA ARG A 14 -67.87 -25.75 48.28
C ARG A 14 -66.80 -26.55 47.52
N ARG A 15 -67.19 -27.61 46.78
CA ARG A 15 -66.25 -28.36 45.93
C ARG A 15 -65.65 -27.49 44.82
N ARG A 16 -66.46 -26.66 44.15
CA ARG A 16 -65.98 -25.72 43.13
C ARG A 16 -65.01 -24.71 43.72
N VAL A 17 -65.31 -24.14 44.88
CA VAL A 17 -64.42 -23.22 45.58
C VAL A 17 -63.10 -23.90 45.95
N CYS A 18 -63.13 -25.12 46.49
CA CYS A 18 -61.90 -25.87 46.78
C CYS A 18 -61.07 -26.16 45.51
N SER A 19 -61.71 -26.51 44.40
CA SER A 19 -61.03 -26.72 43.12
C SER A 19 -60.37 -25.44 42.59
N LEU A 20 -61.09 -24.31 42.68
CA LEU A 20 -60.57 -23.01 42.26
C LEU A 20 -59.43 -22.52 43.16
N LEU A 21 -59.52 -22.74 44.48
CA LEU A 21 -58.44 -22.45 45.42
C LEU A 21 -57.17 -23.23 45.08
N TYR A 22 -57.31 -24.53 44.81
CA TYR A 22 -56.19 -25.37 44.37
C TYR A 22 -55.56 -24.87 43.06
N GLU A 23 -56.37 -24.47 42.08
CA GLU A 23 -55.86 -23.90 40.83
C GLU A 23 -55.16 -22.55 41.03
N ILE A 24 -55.69 -21.69 41.90
CA ILE A 24 -55.07 -20.41 42.25
C ILE A 24 -53.69 -20.64 42.88
N ASP A 25 -53.60 -21.54 43.85
CA ASP A 25 -52.32 -21.83 44.53
C ASP A 25 -51.32 -22.46 43.56
N ARG A 26 -51.77 -23.38 42.70
CA ARG A 26 -50.92 -23.94 41.63
C ARG A 26 -50.40 -22.86 40.69
N ARG A 27 -51.24 -21.93 40.24
CA ARG A 27 -50.84 -20.83 39.36
C ARG A 27 -49.90 -19.84 40.05
N LYS A 28 -50.11 -19.55 41.34
CA LYS A 28 -49.20 -18.73 42.14
C LYS A 28 -47.80 -19.36 42.23
N GLN A 29 -47.73 -20.66 42.48
CA GLN A 29 -46.47 -21.40 42.51
C GLN A 29 -45.74 -21.29 41.15
N GLN A 30 -46.47 -21.48 40.04
CA GLN A 30 -45.91 -21.36 38.69
C GLN A 30 -45.42 -19.93 38.38
N LEU A 31 -46.16 -18.90 38.78
CA LEU A 31 -45.75 -17.50 38.64
C LEU A 31 -44.46 -17.23 39.41
N PHE A 32 -44.35 -17.71 40.65
CA PHE A 32 -43.15 -17.56 41.47
C PHE A 32 -41.92 -18.24 40.84
N GLU A 33 -42.09 -19.45 40.29
CA GLU A 33 -41.02 -20.15 39.57
C GLU A 33 -40.59 -19.40 38.30
N MET A 34 -41.53 -18.84 37.55
CA MET A 34 -41.25 -18.05 36.36
C MET A 34 -40.52 -16.76 36.70
N GLU A 35 -40.93 -16.06 37.76
CA GLU A 35 -40.27 -14.85 38.24
C GLU A 35 -38.84 -15.15 38.70
N ARG A 36 -38.63 -16.25 39.43
CA ARG A 36 -37.29 -16.69 39.83
C ARG A 36 -36.40 -16.98 38.62
N LYS A 37 -36.93 -17.69 37.61
CA LYS A 37 -36.19 -17.96 36.37
C LYS A 37 -35.83 -16.67 35.63
N TYR A 38 -36.78 -15.75 35.50
CA TYR A 38 -36.58 -14.44 34.88
C TYR A 38 -35.49 -13.62 35.58
N ASN A 39 -35.51 -13.57 36.91
CA ASN A 39 -34.51 -12.86 37.70
C ASN A 39 -33.11 -13.48 37.54
N ASN A 40 -33.02 -14.81 37.54
CA ASN A 40 -31.75 -15.51 37.28
C ASN A 40 -31.20 -15.26 35.86
N THR A 41 -32.06 -15.29 34.85
CA THR A 41 -31.65 -14.96 33.47
C THR A 41 -31.22 -13.50 33.33
N THR A 42 -31.90 -12.59 34.01
CA THR A 42 -31.54 -11.17 34.00
C THR A 42 -30.18 -10.94 34.65
N ALA A 43 -29.91 -11.56 35.80
CA ALA A 43 -28.63 -11.46 36.49
C ALA A 43 -27.47 -12.03 35.67
N THR A 44 -27.68 -13.17 35.00
CA THR A 44 -26.65 -13.77 34.12
C THR A 44 -26.37 -12.92 32.90
N LEU A 45 -27.40 -12.34 32.27
CA LEU A 45 -27.22 -11.41 31.16
C LEU A 45 -26.50 -10.13 31.61
N GLN A 46 -26.83 -9.58 32.78
CA GLN A 46 -26.15 -8.40 33.31
C GLN A 46 -24.65 -8.68 33.52
N GLY A 47 -24.29 -9.83 34.11
CA GLY A 47 -22.88 -10.21 34.27
C GLY A 47 -22.13 -10.37 32.96
N LEU A 48 -22.77 -10.89 31.91
CA LEU A 48 -22.19 -10.97 30.56
C LEU A 48 -21.97 -9.57 29.96
N VAL A 49 -22.94 -8.66 30.12
CA VAL A 49 -22.82 -7.28 29.65
C VAL A 49 -21.68 -6.57 30.37
N ASP A 50 -21.62 -6.67 31.70
CA ASP A 50 -20.57 -6.04 32.50
C ASP A 50 -19.17 -6.56 32.11
N GLY A 51 -19.05 -7.87 31.87
CA GLY A 51 -17.81 -8.50 31.39
C GLY A 51 -17.39 -8.02 29.99
N LEU A 52 -18.35 -7.86 29.07
CA LEU A 52 -18.08 -7.31 27.74
C LEU A 52 -17.67 -5.84 27.80
N VAL A 53 -18.36 -5.03 28.62
CA VAL A 53 -18.03 -3.61 28.85
C VAL A 53 -16.62 -3.46 29.41
N ALA A 54 -16.25 -4.27 30.41
CA ALA A 54 -14.89 -4.25 30.96
C ALA A 54 -13.83 -4.60 29.90
N LYS A 55 -14.13 -5.55 29.02
CA LYS A 55 -13.22 -5.95 27.93
C LYS A 55 -13.08 -4.86 26.86
N ILE A 56 -14.17 -4.16 26.53
CA ILE A 56 -14.15 -3.00 25.63
C ILE A 56 -13.31 -1.88 26.24
N ASN A 57 -13.58 -1.50 27.49
CA ASN A 57 -12.83 -0.45 28.18
C ASN A 57 -11.33 -0.77 28.27
N SER A 58 -10.96 -2.02 28.52
CA SER A 58 -9.57 -2.47 28.51
C SER A 58 -8.91 -2.31 27.13
N LYS A 59 -9.62 -2.66 26.05
CA LYS A 59 -9.12 -2.47 24.68
C LYS A 59 -8.98 -1.01 24.31
N ASP A 60 -9.96 -0.18 24.67
CA ASP A 60 -9.92 1.26 24.40
C ASP A 60 -8.72 1.90 25.12
N SER A 61 -8.49 1.54 26.39
CA SER A 61 -7.32 2.02 27.12
C SER A 61 -5.99 1.61 26.47
N CYS A 62 -5.89 0.40 25.93
CA CYS A 62 -4.70 -0.05 25.20
C CYS A 62 -4.52 0.73 23.89
N LEU A 63 -5.61 0.98 23.16
CA LEU A 63 -5.59 1.73 21.92
C LEU A 63 -5.12 3.18 22.13
N TRP A 64 -5.60 3.84 23.18
CA TRP A 64 -5.14 5.16 23.59
C TRP A 64 -3.64 5.21 23.90
N ASP A 65 -3.11 4.21 24.59
CA ASP A 65 -1.69 4.13 24.91
C ASP A 65 -0.82 3.92 23.65
N TRP A 66 -1.29 3.10 22.70
CA TRP A 66 -0.66 2.96 21.39
C TRP A 66 -0.66 4.28 20.59
N GLU A 67 -1.80 4.98 20.57
CA GLU A 67 -1.94 6.26 19.89
C GLU A 67 -0.99 7.32 20.50
N LEU A 68 -0.86 7.34 21.82
CA LEU A 68 0.08 8.23 22.51
C LEU A 68 1.54 7.95 22.11
N ARG A 69 1.97 6.69 22.14
CA ARG A 69 3.33 6.29 21.73
C ARG A 69 3.60 6.62 20.26
N TYR A 70 2.64 6.35 19.39
CA TYR A 70 2.74 6.69 17.97
C TYR A 70 2.92 8.20 17.77
N ASN A 71 2.08 9.01 18.41
CA ASN A 71 2.16 10.46 18.30
C ASN A 71 3.49 11.02 18.84
N GLU A 72 4.04 10.43 19.91
CA GLU A 72 5.36 10.78 20.43
C GLU A 72 6.46 10.51 19.41
N THR A 73 6.51 9.30 18.85
CA THR A 73 7.52 8.93 17.83
C THR A 73 7.44 9.79 16.59
N VAL A 74 6.23 10.10 16.11
CA VAL A 74 6.03 11.03 14.99
C VAL A 74 6.57 12.42 15.30
N ARG A 75 6.39 12.92 16.53
CA ARG A 75 6.92 14.23 16.95
C ARG A 75 8.44 14.22 16.98
N GLN A 76 9.05 13.16 17.51
CA GLN A 76 10.50 12.97 17.54
C GLN A 76 11.08 12.96 16.11
N LEU A 77 10.53 12.13 15.22
CA LEU A 77 10.97 12.03 13.83
C LEU A 77 10.80 13.34 13.06
N LYS A 78 9.76 14.13 13.35
CA LYS A 78 9.61 15.49 12.80
C LYS A 78 10.71 16.42 13.29
N GLY A 79 11.06 16.36 14.57
CA GLY A 79 12.15 17.12 15.16
C GLY A 79 13.51 16.77 14.53
N GLU A 80 13.82 15.48 14.40
CA GLU A 80 15.04 14.98 13.78
C GLU A 80 15.14 15.40 12.30
N ASN A 81 14.06 15.27 11.54
CA ASN A 81 14.01 15.74 10.15
C ASN A 81 14.25 17.25 10.04
N ALA A 82 13.69 18.05 10.95
CA ALA A 82 13.92 19.49 10.98
C ALA A 82 15.38 19.85 11.35
N ALA A 83 16.02 19.04 12.19
CA ALA A 83 17.45 19.19 12.49
C ALA A 83 18.32 18.83 11.28
N LEU A 84 18.06 17.69 10.64
CA LEU A 84 18.78 17.25 9.43
C LEU A 84 18.66 18.28 8.30
N ARG A 85 17.47 18.82 8.06
CA ARG A 85 17.27 19.90 7.06
C ARG A 85 18.11 21.14 7.36
N ARG A 86 18.27 21.50 8.63
CA ARG A 86 19.12 22.64 9.02
C ARG A 86 20.60 22.36 8.77
N VAL A 87 21.08 21.17 9.15
CA VAL A 87 22.47 20.75 8.88
C VAL A 87 22.75 20.76 7.38
N PHE A 88 21.88 20.13 6.58
CA PHE A 88 22.03 20.09 5.13
C PHE A 88 22.01 21.49 4.49
N ALA A 89 21.16 22.39 4.98
CA ALA A 89 21.13 23.78 4.50
C ALA A 89 22.44 24.52 4.82
N GLU A 90 23.04 24.25 5.98
CA GLU A 90 24.29 24.87 6.40
C GLU A 90 25.50 24.34 5.62
N GLU A 91 25.56 23.02 5.37
CA GLU A 91 26.56 22.39 4.49
C GLU A 91 26.51 23.02 3.08
N ASN A 92 25.31 23.10 2.49
CA ASN A 92 25.12 23.73 1.19
C ASN A 92 25.55 25.20 1.16
N ARG A 93 25.41 25.94 2.26
CA ARG A 93 25.90 27.33 2.34
C ARG A 93 27.42 27.38 2.34
N LYS A 94 28.08 26.48 3.07
CA LYS A 94 29.54 26.37 3.09
C LYS A 94 30.08 26.01 1.71
N ASP A 95 29.52 24.98 1.08
CA ASP A 95 29.91 24.54 -0.25
C ASP A 95 29.75 25.66 -1.29
N LYS A 96 28.66 26.45 -1.19
CA LYS A 96 28.46 27.62 -2.04
C LYS A 96 29.50 28.71 -1.80
N ALA A 97 29.85 28.98 -0.54
CA ALA A 97 30.86 29.97 -0.20
C ALA A 97 32.26 29.54 -0.66
N GLU A 98 32.60 28.26 -0.54
CA GLU A 98 33.86 27.70 -1.01
C GLU A 98 33.95 27.69 -2.54
N ASN A 99 32.89 27.28 -3.22
CA ASN A 99 32.79 27.40 -4.68
C ASN A 99 32.95 28.86 -5.14
N PHE A 100 32.35 29.82 -4.43
CA PHE A 100 32.52 31.23 -4.75
C PHE A 100 33.98 31.69 -4.61
N LYS A 101 34.67 31.28 -3.53
CA LYS A 101 36.11 31.56 -3.34
C LYS A 101 36.96 30.97 -4.45
N LEU A 102 36.76 29.70 -4.78
CA LEU A 102 37.50 29.02 -5.86
C LEU A 102 37.26 29.71 -7.21
N ARG A 103 36.02 30.14 -7.51
CA ARG A 103 35.72 30.92 -8.72
C ARG A 103 36.47 32.26 -8.75
N CYS A 104 36.56 32.96 -7.62
CA CYS A 104 37.33 34.21 -7.53
C CYS A 104 38.84 33.98 -7.74
N GLU A 105 39.41 32.92 -7.16
CA GLU A 105 40.81 32.57 -7.35
C GLU A 105 41.13 32.16 -8.79
N LEU A 106 40.26 31.35 -9.40
CA LEU A 106 40.36 30.99 -10.82
C LEU A 106 40.35 32.25 -11.67
N ARG A 107 39.41 33.17 -11.45
CA ARG A 107 39.34 34.45 -12.18
C ARG A 107 40.63 35.27 -12.02
N ARG A 108 41.20 35.34 -10.82
CA ARG A 108 42.48 36.03 -10.58
C ARG A 108 43.62 35.38 -11.37
N ARG A 109 43.76 34.05 -11.30
CA ARG A 109 44.79 33.31 -12.04
C ARG A 109 44.63 33.46 -13.55
N THR A 110 43.40 33.44 -14.07
CA THR A 110 43.15 33.69 -15.50
C THR A 110 43.65 35.07 -15.90
N LYS A 111 43.35 36.10 -15.10
CA LYS A 111 43.84 37.46 -15.35
C LYS A 111 45.36 37.56 -15.29
N GLU A 112 46.01 36.91 -14.33
CA GLU A 112 47.49 36.86 -14.26
C GLU A 112 48.11 36.14 -15.45
N LEU A 113 47.48 35.05 -15.92
CA LEU A 113 47.90 34.33 -17.11
C LEU A 113 47.73 35.20 -18.37
N GLU A 114 46.66 35.97 -18.44
CA GLU A 114 46.33 36.90 -19.52
C GLU A 114 47.28 38.11 -19.52
N ASP A 115 47.63 38.65 -18.35
CA ASP A 115 48.65 39.68 -18.19
C ASP A 115 50.05 39.13 -18.55
N TYR A 116 50.37 37.89 -18.16
CA TYR A 116 51.63 37.22 -18.53
C TYR A 116 51.71 36.98 -20.04
N LYS A 117 50.64 36.47 -20.65
CA LYS A 117 50.51 36.34 -22.11
C LYS A 117 50.66 37.69 -22.77
N SER A 118 49.92 38.70 -22.34
CA SER A 118 50.04 40.07 -22.85
C SER A 118 51.46 40.61 -22.71
N ARG A 119 52.18 40.31 -21.62
CA ARG A 119 53.56 40.78 -21.42
C ARG A 119 54.56 40.02 -22.30
N ASN A 120 54.32 38.73 -22.52
CA ASN A 120 55.11 37.89 -23.42
C ASN A 120 54.84 38.24 -24.89
N ASP A 121 53.59 38.49 -25.24
CA ASP A 121 53.13 38.96 -26.54
C ASP A 121 53.64 40.37 -26.78
N ASN A 122 53.60 41.29 -25.81
CA ASN A 122 54.27 42.61 -25.88
C ASN A 122 55.81 42.48 -26.03
N ASN A 123 56.43 41.41 -25.53
CA ASN A 123 57.87 41.16 -25.67
C ASN A 123 58.19 40.57 -27.06
N MET A 124 57.33 39.69 -27.58
CA MET A 124 57.36 39.21 -28.96
C MET A 124 57.06 40.34 -29.94
N GLU A 125 56.09 41.20 -29.63
CA GLU A 125 55.74 42.43 -30.33
C GLU A 125 56.86 43.46 -30.18
N ARG A 126 57.58 43.61 -29.07
CA ARG A 126 58.79 44.45 -29.04
C ARG A 126 59.86 43.93 -29.99
N ARG A 127 60.01 42.60 -30.08
CA ARG A 127 60.88 41.93 -31.06
C ARG A 127 60.36 42.08 -32.49
N SER A 128 59.05 42.09 -32.68
CA SER A 128 58.35 42.23 -33.96
C SER A 128 58.33 43.68 -34.43
N LEU A 129 58.01 44.67 -33.57
CA LEU A 129 58.11 46.12 -33.75
C LEU A 129 59.54 46.58 -34.05
N LEU A 130 60.57 45.88 -33.56
CA LEU A 130 61.95 46.10 -34.02
C LEU A 130 62.14 45.71 -35.49
N ASN A 131 61.35 44.75 -36.00
CA ASN A 131 61.30 44.33 -37.40
C ASN A 131 60.17 45.07 -38.20
N GLU A 132 59.15 45.62 -37.54
CA GLU A 132 57.95 46.24 -38.12
C GLU A 132 57.97 47.78 -38.02
N ILE A 133 58.98 48.40 -37.41
CA ILE A 133 59.36 49.80 -37.73
C ILE A 133 59.82 49.91 -39.20
N GLU A 134 60.18 48.79 -39.83
CA GLU A 134 60.37 48.66 -41.27
C GLU A 134 59.05 48.53 -42.06
N ALA A 135 57.92 48.36 -41.36
CA ALA A 135 56.62 48.12 -41.98
C ALA A 135 55.48 48.61 -41.08
N GLN A 136 55.51 49.87 -40.67
CA GLN A 136 54.32 50.46 -40.05
C GLN A 136 53.18 50.47 -41.08
N LYS A 137 52.06 49.82 -40.78
CA LYS A 137 50.79 50.50 -40.44
C LYS A 137 49.59 49.54 -40.41
N GLU A 138 48.88 49.62 -39.27
CA GLU A 138 47.41 49.52 -39.10
C GLU A 138 46.73 48.14 -38.89
N ASN A 139 46.59 47.82 -37.58
CA ASN A 139 45.35 47.56 -36.82
C ASN A 139 44.61 46.19 -36.79
N VAL A 140 44.28 45.82 -35.53
CA VAL A 140 43.45 44.72 -35.01
C VAL A 140 42.50 45.29 -33.92
N PRO A 141 41.35 44.67 -33.60
CA PRO A 141 40.67 44.87 -32.31
C PRO A 141 40.46 43.55 -31.52
N CYS A 142 40.75 43.57 -30.20
CA CYS A 142 40.75 42.38 -29.31
C CYS A 142 39.82 42.51 -28.07
N ARG A 143 38.83 43.41 -28.09
CA ARG A 143 37.92 43.63 -26.94
C ARG A 143 36.68 42.72 -26.93
N ASP A 144 36.32 42.15 -28.07
CA ASP A 144 35.03 41.49 -28.27
C ASP A 144 34.95 40.06 -27.71
N LEU A 145 36.10 39.36 -27.53
CA LEU A 145 36.11 37.94 -27.17
C LEU A 145 35.68 37.66 -25.71
N VAL A 146 36.06 38.54 -24.77
CA VAL A 146 35.77 38.37 -23.34
C VAL A 146 34.30 38.71 -23.02
N GLU A 147 33.72 39.62 -23.79
CA GLU A 147 32.29 39.96 -23.69
C GLU A 147 31.45 38.79 -24.23
N LEU A 148 31.87 38.19 -25.35
CA LEU A 148 31.25 37.00 -25.94
C LEU A 148 31.25 35.78 -25.00
N GLU A 149 32.35 35.52 -24.28
CA GLU A 149 32.43 34.39 -23.34
C GLU A 149 31.54 34.58 -22.10
N LYS A 150 31.32 35.82 -21.65
CA LYS A 150 30.39 36.11 -20.55
C LYS A 150 28.94 35.95 -20.98
N GLU A 151 28.61 36.44 -22.18
CA GLU A 151 27.29 36.25 -22.77
C GLU A 151 26.97 34.75 -22.94
N GLN A 152 27.93 33.96 -23.43
CA GLN A 152 27.78 32.50 -23.53
C GLN A 152 27.60 31.83 -22.16
N LEU A 153 28.29 32.29 -21.12
CA LEU A 153 28.13 31.74 -19.77
C LEU A 153 26.78 32.11 -19.15
N GLU A 154 26.27 33.31 -19.43
CA GLU A 154 24.96 33.76 -18.97
C GLU A 154 23.84 33.02 -19.72
N GLU A 155 23.94 32.90 -21.04
CA GLU A 155 23.01 32.12 -21.88
C GLU A 155 22.98 30.64 -21.46
N THR A 156 24.12 30.01 -21.20
CA THR A 156 24.17 28.62 -20.72
C THR A 156 23.58 28.46 -19.31
N SER A 157 23.79 29.44 -18.43
CA SER A 157 23.17 29.47 -17.09
C SER A 157 21.65 29.62 -17.16
N GLU A 158 21.14 30.50 -18.05
CA GLU A 158 19.71 30.66 -18.30
C GLU A 158 19.10 29.40 -18.92
N ALA A 159 19.78 28.78 -19.88
CA ALA A 159 19.37 27.52 -20.49
C ALA A 159 19.28 26.38 -19.46
N LEU A 160 20.22 26.30 -18.50
CA LEU A 160 20.17 25.31 -17.42
C LEU A 160 18.98 25.54 -16.48
N LYS A 161 18.69 26.80 -16.11
CA LYS A 161 17.50 27.13 -15.28
C LYS A 161 16.19 26.80 -15.99
N ASP A 162 16.10 27.10 -17.28
CA ASP A 162 14.94 26.74 -18.10
C ASP A 162 14.78 25.22 -18.20
N MET A 163 15.88 24.49 -18.39
CA MET A 163 15.88 23.03 -18.38
C MET A 163 15.38 22.46 -17.04
N GLU A 164 15.90 22.96 -15.90
CA GLU A 164 15.48 22.54 -14.55
C GLU A 164 13.99 22.84 -14.29
N SER A 165 13.52 24.00 -14.74
CA SER A 165 12.10 24.38 -14.69
C SER A 165 11.23 23.42 -15.50
N ARG A 166 11.64 23.07 -16.73
CA ARG A 166 10.94 22.10 -17.58
C ARG A 166 10.93 20.70 -16.94
N TYR A 167 12.04 20.22 -16.41
CA TYR A 167 12.10 18.93 -15.70
C TYR A 167 11.19 18.92 -14.46
N SER A 168 11.19 19.99 -13.67
CA SER A 168 10.33 20.13 -12.50
C SER A 168 8.85 20.11 -12.90
N CYS A 169 8.48 20.84 -13.95
CA CYS A 169 7.12 20.87 -14.50
C CYS A 169 6.67 19.49 -15.00
N LEU A 170 7.50 18.81 -15.79
CA LEU A 170 7.21 17.45 -16.28
C LEU A 170 7.08 16.45 -15.14
N THR A 171 7.93 16.54 -14.12
CA THR A 171 7.86 15.69 -12.92
C THR A 171 6.54 15.89 -12.19
N MET A 172 6.13 17.14 -11.96
CA MET A 172 4.83 17.43 -11.34
C MET A 172 3.66 16.90 -12.18
N LYS A 173 3.67 17.13 -13.50
CA LYS A 173 2.64 16.58 -14.40
C LYS A 173 2.59 15.06 -14.36
N GLN A 174 3.73 14.39 -14.34
CA GLN A 174 3.81 12.93 -14.25
C GLN A 174 3.24 12.43 -12.92
N ILE A 175 3.55 13.08 -11.80
CA ILE A 175 3.00 12.74 -10.48
C ILE A 175 1.47 12.89 -10.48
N LEU A 176 0.97 14.01 -10.98
CA LEU A 176 -0.48 14.30 -10.99
C LEU A 176 -1.24 13.31 -11.88
N THR A 177 -0.77 13.09 -13.11
CA THR A 177 -1.41 12.14 -14.04
C THR A 177 -1.30 10.70 -13.55
N ASN A 178 -0.20 10.29 -12.93
CA ASN A 178 -0.08 8.98 -12.31
C ASN A 178 -1.07 8.84 -11.15
N ARG A 179 -1.21 9.86 -10.29
CA ARG A 179 -2.19 9.88 -9.21
C ARG A 179 -3.61 9.70 -9.74
N GLU A 180 -4.01 10.46 -10.77
CA GLU A 180 -5.33 10.31 -11.41
C GLU A 180 -5.55 8.90 -11.97
N LEU A 181 -4.52 8.29 -12.60
CA LEU A 181 -4.60 6.93 -13.10
C LEU A 181 -4.74 5.89 -11.97
N GLN A 182 -4.03 6.08 -10.85
CA GLN A 182 -4.16 5.20 -9.69
C GLN A 182 -5.53 5.34 -9.03
N ASP A 183 -6.03 6.56 -8.88
CA ASP A 183 -7.37 6.83 -8.32
C ASP A 183 -8.46 6.21 -9.21
N ALA A 184 -8.38 6.38 -10.54
CA ALA A 184 -9.29 5.75 -11.49
C ALA A 184 -9.23 4.22 -11.43
N ARG A 185 -8.05 3.64 -11.24
CA ARG A 185 -7.88 2.19 -11.09
C ARG A 185 -8.44 1.69 -9.77
N LYS A 186 -8.19 2.38 -8.66
CA LYS A 186 -8.75 2.07 -7.34
C LYS A 186 -10.28 2.10 -7.38
N GLU A 187 -10.84 3.13 -8.00
CA GLU A 187 -12.28 3.25 -8.20
C GLU A 187 -12.82 2.12 -9.09
N SER A 188 -12.08 1.74 -10.14
CA SER A 188 -12.46 0.61 -11.00
C SER A 188 -12.47 -0.72 -10.24
N ILE A 189 -11.48 -0.97 -9.37
CA ILE A 189 -11.42 -2.17 -8.53
C ILE A 189 -12.64 -2.19 -7.60
N SER A 190 -12.91 -1.08 -6.92
CA SER A 190 -14.04 -0.94 -6.00
C SER A 190 -15.38 -1.13 -6.71
N GLY A 191 -15.63 -0.37 -7.78
CA GLY A 191 -16.92 -0.35 -8.48
C GLY A 191 -17.22 -1.58 -9.33
N LEU A 192 -16.20 -2.37 -9.70
CA LEU A 192 -16.37 -3.58 -10.50
C LEU A 192 -16.26 -4.88 -9.67
N ASN A 193 -15.95 -4.80 -8.38
CA ASN A 193 -15.74 -5.97 -7.53
C ASN A 193 -16.93 -6.96 -7.57
N ASP A 194 -18.16 -6.44 -7.52
CA ASP A 194 -19.38 -7.26 -7.52
C ASP A 194 -19.81 -7.72 -8.93
N VAL A 195 -19.28 -7.06 -9.98
CA VAL A 195 -19.65 -7.32 -11.38
C VAL A 195 -18.70 -8.33 -12.02
N LEU A 196 -17.43 -8.30 -11.64
CA LEU A 196 -16.39 -9.20 -12.15
C LEU A 196 -16.47 -10.54 -11.46
N THR A 197 -17.20 -11.46 -12.08
CA THR A 197 -17.36 -12.84 -11.59
C THR A 197 -16.32 -13.76 -12.22
N SER A 198 -16.20 -15.00 -11.71
CA SER A 198 -15.29 -16.03 -12.24
C SER A 198 -15.51 -16.39 -13.73
N ARG A 199 -16.64 -15.97 -14.31
CA ARG A 199 -17.03 -16.22 -15.71
C ARG A 199 -16.59 -15.11 -16.68
N THR A 200 -16.11 -13.96 -16.19
CA THR A 200 -15.68 -12.84 -17.04
C THR A 200 -14.18 -12.92 -17.39
N THR A 201 -13.79 -12.32 -18.52
CA THR A 201 -12.38 -12.25 -18.96
C THR A 201 -11.52 -11.45 -17.98
N LEU A 202 -12.11 -10.40 -17.40
CA LEU A 202 -11.51 -9.62 -16.33
C LEU A 202 -12.00 -10.17 -14.99
N VAL A 203 -11.11 -10.24 -14.02
CA VAL A 203 -11.40 -10.67 -12.64
C VAL A 203 -10.67 -9.76 -11.66
N VAL A 204 -11.20 -9.61 -10.45
CA VAL A 204 -10.41 -9.03 -9.35
C VAL A 204 -9.55 -10.15 -8.77
N LYS A 205 -8.23 -9.99 -8.85
CA LYS A 205 -7.24 -10.90 -8.28
C LYS A 205 -6.57 -10.21 -7.09
N ARG A 206 -6.35 -10.93 -6.00
CA ARG A 206 -5.57 -10.44 -4.87
C ARG A 206 -4.11 -10.86 -5.05
N MET A 207 -3.27 -9.89 -5.39
CA MET A 207 -1.85 -10.10 -5.65
C MET A 207 -1.13 -10.42 -4.34
N GLY A 208 -0.39 -11.52 -4.30
CA GLY A 208 0.27 -12.00 -3.09
C GLY A 208 -0.60 -12.88 -2.19
N GLU A 209 -1.80 -13.23 -2.63
CA GLU A 209 -2.64 -14.26 -2.00
C GLU A 209 -2.37 -15.63 -2.63
N ILE A 210 -2.14 -16.63 -1.78
CA ILE A 210 -1.90 -18.01 -2.20
C ILE A 210 -3.17 -18.58 -2.82
N ASN A 211 -3.01 -19.26 -3.97
CA ASN A 211 -4.11 -19.96 -4.62
C ASN A 211 -4.48 -21.22 -3.83
N GLN A 212 -5.51 -21.13 -2.99
CA GLN A 212 -6.01 -22.23 -2.15
C GLN A 212 -6.29 -23.54 -2.92
N LYS A 213 -6.70 -23.45 -4.20
CA LYS A 213 -6.95 -24.65 -5.02
C LYS A 213 -5.72 -25.54 -5.19
N ALA A 214 -4.52 -24.96 -5.15
CA ALA A 214 -3.28 -25.74 -5.20
C ALA A 214 -3.16 -26.66 -3.98
N PHE A 215 -3.53 -26.16 -2.80
CA PHE A 215 -3.54 -26.91 -1.55
C PHE A 215 -4.68 -27.93 -1.49
N GLU A 216 -5.84 -27.63 -2.08
CA GLU A 216 -6.96 -28.56 -2.18
C GLU A 216 -6.59 -29.81 -3.00
N VAL A 217 -5.91 -29.61 -4.14
CA VAL A 217 -5.43 -30.71 -5.00
C VAL A 217 -4.40 -31.57 -4.27
N ALA A 218 -3.44 -30.96 -3.57
CA ALA A 218 -2.44 -31.71 -2.81
C ALA A 218 -3.03 -32.45 -1.60
N SER A 219 -3.93 -31.79 -0.86
CA SER A 219 -4.51 -32.35 0.38
C SER A 219 -5.50 -33.48 0.10
N SER A 220 -6.31 -33.36 -0.95
CA SER A 220 -7.27 -34.42 -1.34
C SER A 220 -6.56 -35.71 -1.80
N GLY A 221 -5.38 -35.62 -2.39
CA GLY A 221 -4.56 -36.79 -2.74
C GLY A 221 -3.87 -37.43 -1.54
N LYS A 222 -3.41 -36.62 -0.57
CA LYS A 222 -2.66 -37.09 0.61
C LYS A 222 -3.52 -37.62 1.75
N PHE A 223 -4.70 -37.04 1.96
CA PHE A 223 -5.56 -37.33 3.12
C PHE A 223 -6.99 -37.71 2.69
N PRO A 224 -7.22 -38.85 2.02
CA PRO A 224 -8.55 -39.17 1.48
C PRO A 224 -9.62 -39.44 2.55
N ASN A 225 -9.20 -39.81 3.77
CA ASN A 225 -10.08 -40.30 4.85
C ASN A 225 -10.16 -39.35 6.06
N GLU A 226 -9.49 -38.19 6.01
CA GLU A 226 -9.55 -37.15 7.05
C GLU A 226 -10.35 -35.96 6.52
N ASP A 227 -10.64 -34.99 7.40
CA ASP A 227 -11.13 -33.68 6.98
C ASP A 227 -9.99 -32.91 6.28
N TRP A 228 -9.70 -33.32 5.05
CA TRP A 228 -8.67 -32.72 4.20
C TRP A 228 -9.00 -31.26 3.87
N GLN A 229 -10.27 -30.86 3.99
CA GLN A 229 -10.72 -29.49 3.73
C GLN A 229 -10.28 -28.57 4.88
N GLU A 230 -10.51 -28.98 6.12
CA GLU A 230 -10.02 -28.25 7.30
C GLU A 230 -8.49 -28.20 7.33
N THR A 231 -7.84 -29.33 7.05
CA THR A 231 -6.38 -29.44 7.01
C THR A 231 -5.77 -28.55 5.92
N CYS A 232 -6.36 -28.55 4.72
CA CYS A 232 -5.98 -27.67 3.62
C CYS A 232 -6.10 -26.20 3.99
N ALA A 233 -7.21 -25.79 4.62
CA ALA A 233 -7.43 -24.40 5.00
C ALA A 233 -6.40 -23.92 6.04
N LYS A 234 -6.09 -24.76 7.03
CA LYS A 234 -5.03 -24.49 8.04
C LYS A 234 -3.66 -24.34 7.39
N LEU A 235 -3.32 -25.27 6.51
CA LEU A 235 -2.03 -25.27 5.81
C LEU A 235 -1.87 -24.05 4.89
N CYS A 236 -2.90 -23.74 4.08
CA CYS A 236 -2.88 -22.57 3.20
C CYS A 236 -2.76 -21.27 4.01
N SER A 237 -3.43 -21.18 5.16
CA SER A 237 -3.34 -20.02 6.06
C SER A 237 -1.95 -19.88 6.70
N LEU A 238 -1.35 -21.00 7.12
CA LEU A 238 0.02 -21.02 7.66
C LEU A 238 1.03 -20.51 6.62
N TRP A 239 0.95 -21.01 5.39
CA TRP A 239 1.82 -20.54 4.32
C TRP A 239 1.55 -19.08 3.94
N GLN A 240 0.29 -18.65 3.99
CA GLN A 240 -0.04 -17.25 3.74
C GLN A 240 0.59 -16.33 4.80
N GLN A 241 0.62 -16.75 6.07
CA GLN A 241 1.32 -16.02 7.14
C GLN A 241 2.82 -15.98 6.90
N ASN A 242 3.43 -17.09 6.47
CA ASN A 242 4.85 -17.11 6.09
C ASN A 242 5.12 -16.09 4.97
N VAL A 243 4.34 -16.12 3.89
CA VAL A 243 4.48 -15.16 2.76
C VAL A 243 4.31 -13.71 3.21
N GLN A 244 3.52 -13.44 4.26
CA GLN A 244 3.33 -12.10 4.80
C GLN A 244 4.38 -11.72 5.85
N ASP A 245 5.16 -12.66 6.37
CA ASP A 245 6.21 -12.38 7.36
C ASP A 245 7.34 -11.57 6.70
N PRO A 246 7.65 -10.35 7.19
CA PRO A 246 8.78 -9.56 6.71
C PRO A 246 10.14 -10.20 7.04
N LYS A 247 10.21 -11.09 8.03
CA LYS A 247 11.45 -11.77 8.43
C LYS A 247 11.84 -12.91 7.50
N TRP A 248 10.89 -13.43 6.72
CA TRP A 248 11.14 -14.48 5.75
C TRP A 248 11.14 -13.92 4.33
N HIS A 249 12.34 -13.82 3.77
CA HIS A 249 12.59 -13.26 2.44
C HIS A 249 13.43 -14.23 1.61
N PRO A 250 12.80 -15.31 1.07
CA PRO A 250 13.50 -16.37 0.35
C PRO A 250 13.84 -15.93 -1.07
N PHE A 251 14.70 -14.91 -1.20
CA PHE A 251 15.08 -14.31 -2.47
C PHE A 251 16.59 -14.15 -2.57
N LYS A 252 17.09 -14.27 -3.79
CA LYS A 252 18.48 -14.03 -4.15
C LYS A 252 18.60 -13.05 -5.31
N MET A 253 19.67 -12.28 -5.32
CA MET A 253 19.98 -11.35 -6.40
C MET A 253 20.78 -12.07 -7.49
N ILE A 254 20.30 -12.00 -8.72
CA ILE A 254 21.01 -12.49 -9.90
C ILE A 254 21.27 -11.35 -10.88
N ASN A 255 22.40 -11.39 -11.55
CA ASN A 255 22.72 -10.42 -12.60
C ASN A 255 22.29 -10.98 -13.96
N ILE A 256 21.25 -10.39 -14.55
CA ILE A 256 20.81 -10.71 -15.91
C ILE A 256 21.18 -9.53 -16.81
N ARG A 257 22.22 -9.72 -17.65
CA ARG A 257 22.66 -8.74 -18.66
C ARG A 257 23.01 -7.35 -18.09
N GLY A 258 23.62 -7.30 -16.91
CA GLY A 258 23.99 -6.06 -16.23
C GLY A 258 22.90 -5.50 -15.30
N ASN A 259 21.71 -6.10 -15.28
CA ASN A 259 20.62 -5.73 -14.38
C ASN A 259 20.52 -6.73 -13.23
N LEU A 260 20.64 -6.22 -12.00
CA LEU A 260 20.44 -6.99 -10.79
C LEU A 260 18.93 -7.22 -10.59
N GLN A 261 18.48 -8.47 -10.66
CA GLN A 261 17.08 -8.87 -10.44
C GLN A 261 16.97 -9.78 -9.24
N GLU A 262 15.94 -9.55 -8.44
CA GLU A 262 15.59 -10.39 -7.30
C GLU A 262 14.72 -11.55 -7.79
N ILE A 263 15.14 -12.78 -7.51
CA ILE A 263 14.39 -14.01 -7.81
C ILE A 263 14.21 -14.85 -6.56
N VAL A 264 13.18 -15.68 -6.53
CA VAL A 264 12.97 -16.62 -5.42
C VAL A 264 14.16 -17.58 -5.34
N ASP A 265 14.68 -17.77 -4.12
CA ASP A 265 15.73 -18.74 -3.88
C ASP A 265 15.13 -20.14 -3.73
N GLU A 266 15.20 -20.94 -4.79
CA GLU A 266 14.75 -22.34 -4.78
C GLU A 266 15.50 -23.20 -3.75
N ASP A 267 16.63 -22.72 -3.24
CA ASP A 267 17.42 -23.41 -2.24
C ASP A 267 16.98 -23.17 -0.79
N ASP A 268 16.02 -22.27 -0.55
CA ASP A 268 15.45 -21.97 0.77
C ASP A 268 14.90 -23.23 1.44
N GLU A 269 15.24 -23.43 2.71
CA GLU A 269 14.90 -24.64 3.47
C GLU A 269 13.39 -24.87 3.55
N LYS A 270 12.62 -23.81 3.84
CA LYS A 270 11.16 -23.90 3.96
C LYS A 270 10.52 -24.21 2.61
N LEU A 271 10.99 -23.57 1.53
CA LEU A 271 10.47 -23.84 0.18
C LEU A 271 10.80 -25.26 -0.29
N LYS A 272 11.99 -25.78 0.04
CA LYS A 272 12.36 -27.18 -0.23
C LYS A 272 11.46 -28.16 0.54
N GLU A 273 11.24 -27.91 1.82
CA GLU A 273 10.34 -28.72 2.66
C GLU A 273 8.91 -28.71 2.09
N LEU A 274 8.37 -27.53 1.77
CA LEU A 274 7.06 -27.38 1.14
C LEU A 274 6.92 -28.22 -0.14
N ARG A 275 7.94 -28.16 -1.00
CA ARG A 275 7.95 -28.87 -2.28
C ARG A 275 8.03 -30.39 -2.07
N ASN A 276 8.87 -30.84 -1.14
CA ASN A 276 9.01 -32.27 -0.82
C ASN A 276 7.74 -32.84 -0.19
N GLU A 277 7.08 -32.07 0.68
CA GLU A 277 5.88 -32.53 1.36
C GLU A 277 4.64 -32.41 0.48
N TYR A 278 4.39 -31.28 -0.16
CA TYR A 278 3.10 -31.01 -0.79
C TYR A 278 3.15 -30.93 -2.33
N GLY A 279 4.34 -31.11 -2.91
CA GLY A 279 4.57 -31.20 -4.35
C GLY A 279 4.72 -29.85 -5.06
N ASP A 280 5.04 -29.92 -6.36
CA ASP A 280 5.34 -28.77 -7.21
C ASP A 280 4.17 -27.79 -7.33
N VAL A 281 2.92 -28.27 -7.35
CA VAL A 281 1.74 -27.43 -7.52
C VAL A 281 1.58 -26.44 -6.36
N VAL A 282 1.85 -26.89 -5.13
CA VAL A 282 1.78 -26.06 -3.92
C VAL A 282 2.98 -25.12 -3.85
N TYR A 283 4.17 -25.64 -4.16
CA TYR A 283 5.39 -24.83 -4.27
C TYR A 283 5.19 -23.65 -5.24
N GLU A 284 4.69 -23.90 -6.45
CA GLU A 284 4.47 -22.85 -7.46
C GLU A 284 3.41 -21.83 -7.03
N ALA A 285 2.38 -22.26 -6.29
CA ALA A 285 1.39 -21.34 -5.75
C ALA A 285 2.00 -20.37 -4.71
N VAL A 286 2.85 -20.88 -3.81
CA VAL A 286 3.55 -20.06 -2.81
C VAL A 286 4.61 -19.17 -3.46
N ARG A 287 5.40 -19.72 -4.38
CA ARG A 287 6.39 -18.97 -5.17
C ARG A 287 5.75 -17.81 -5.94
N THR A 288 4.61 -18.06 -6.58
CA THR A 288 3.85 -17.00 -7.28
C THR A 288 3.38 -15.93 -6.30
N ALA A 289 2.81 -16.32 -5.16
CA ALA A 289 2.37 -15.36 -4.14
C ALA A 289 3.54 -14.52 -3.59
N LEU A 290 4.72 -15.11 -3.38
CA LEU A 290 5.93 -14.39 -2.96
C LEU A 290 6.35 -13.34 -3.99
N MET A 291 6.43 -13.70 -5.27
CA MET A 291 6.80 -12.78 -6.35
C MET A 291 5.79 -11.63 -6.46
N GLU A 292 4.49 -11.94 -6.42
CA GLU A 292 3.43 -10.93 -6.47
C GLU A 292 3.46 -10.01 -5.23
N MET A 293 3.79 -10.55 -4.06
CA MET A 293 3.92 -9.75 -2.84
C MET A 293 5.01 -8.69 -2.99
N ASN A 294 6.19 -9.06 -3.52
CA ASN A 294 7.28 -8.11 -3.73
C ASN A 294 6.96 -7.10 -4.84
N GLU A 295 6.32 -7.53 -5.94
CA GLU A 295 5.98 -6.62 -7.05
C GLU A 295 4.91 -5.59 -6.65
N TYR A 296 3.88 -6.00 -5.90
CA TYR A 296 2.71 -5.15 -5.64
C TYR A 296 2.73 -4.49 -4.26
N ASN A 297 3.37 -5.08 -3.25
CA ASN A 297 3.35 -4.56 -1.88
C ASN A 297 4.52 -5.06 -1.02
N ALA A 298 5.76 -4.91 -1.50
CA ALA A 298 6.96 -5.39 -0.79
C ALA A 298 7.02 -4.91 0.67
N SER A 299 6.75 -3.62 0.92
CA SER A 299 6.86 -3.04 2.27
C SER A 299 5.66 -3.39 3.16
N GLY A 300 4.45 -3.43 2.61
CA GLY A 300 3.24 -3.67 3.40
C GLY A 300 2.99 -5.14 3.70
N ARG A 301 3.47 -6.06 2.84
CA ARG A 301 3.33 -7.51 2.99
C ARG A 301 1.89 -7.99 3.20
N TYR A 302 0.91 -7.31 2.60
CA TYR A 302 -0.47 -7.75 2.54
C TYR A 302 -0.95 -7.83 1.09
N ALA A 303 -1.85 -8.77 0.81
CA ALA A 303 -2.35 -8.98 -0.54
C ALA A 303 -3.24 -7.82 -1.02
N VAL A 304 -2.92 -7.27 -2.20
CA VAL A 304 -3.56 -6.08 -2.80
C VAL A 304 -4.47 -6.50 -3.96
N PRO A 305 -5.73 -6.04 -4.03
CA PRO A 305 -6.60 -6.34 -5.15
C PRO A 305 -6.16 -5.60 -6.41
N GLU A 306 -6.26 -6.27 -7.55
CA GLU A 306 -5.95 -5.73 -8.87
C GLU A 306 -6.88 -6.35 -9.93
N ILE A 307 -7.22 -5.59 -10.97
CA ILE A 307 -8.00 -6.12 -12.09
C ILE A 307 -7.05 -6.89 -13.01
N TRP A 308 -7.28 -8.19 -13.10
CA TRP A 308 -6.46 -9.12 -13.86
C TRP A 308 -7.17 -9.54 -15.15
N ASN A 309 -6.45 -9.51 -16.27
CA ASN A 309 -6.91 -10.13 -17.50
C ASN A 309 -6.51 -11.61 -17.48
N ARG A 310 -7.49 -12.48 -17.22
CA ARG A 310 -7.26 -13.93 -17.11
C ARG A 310 -6.80 -14.55 -18.42
N LYS A 311 -7.26 -14.02 -19.55
CA LYS A 311 -6.90 -14.53 -20.89
C LYS A 311 -5.45 -14.21 -21.23
N GLU A 312 -5.03 -12.98 -20.92
CA GLU A 312 -3.68 -12.49 -21.25
C GLU A 312 -2.65 -12.82 -20.14
N GLY A 313 -3.09 -13.30 -18.97
CA GLY A 313 -2.19 -13.66 -17.87
C GLY A 313 -1.42 -12.46 -17.30
N ARG A 314 -2.01 -11.26 -17.34
CA ARG A 314 -1.38 -10.02 -16.86
C ARG A 314 -2.40 -9.05 -16.27
N LYS A 315 -1.89 -8.02 -15.60
CA LYS A 315 -2.66 -6.85 -15.18
C LYS A 315 -3.47 -6.26 -16.36
N ALA A 316 -4.75 -6.03 -16.13
CA ALA A 316 -5.63 -5.43 -17.14
C ALA A 316 -5.34 -3.94 -17.28
N THR A 317 -5.26 -3.44 -18.49
CA THR A 317 -5.08 -2.01 -18.81
C THR A 317 -6.36 -1.21 -18.56
N MET A 318 -6.23 0.10 -18.34
CA MET A 318 -7.41 0.98 -18.21
C MET A 318 -8.30 0.94 -19.47
N LYS A 319 -7.71 0.74 -20.66
CA LYS A 319 -8.45 0.54 -21.91
C LYS A 319 -9.34 -0.70 -21.85
N GLU A 320 -8.79 -1.85 -21.43
CA GLU A 320 -9.54 -3.11 -21.29
C GLU A 320 -10.70 -2.95 -20.28
N ILE A 321 -10.44 -2.27 -19.16
CA ILE A 321 -11.44 -1.98 -18.12
C ILE A 321 -12.57 -1.11 -18.69
N ILE A 322 -12.25 0.01 -19.34
CA ILE A 322 -13.26 0.91 -19.93
C ILE A 322 -14.07 0.20 -21.01
N GLN A 323 -13.42 -0.59 -21.88
CA GLN A 323 -14.10 -1.37 -22.91
C GLN A 323 -15.10 -2.37 -22.30
N TYR A 324 -14.71 -3.03 -21.20
CA TYR A 324 -15.60 -3.91 -20.45
C TYR A 324 -16.82 -3.16 -19.92
N VAL A 325 -16.62 -2.01 -19.25
CA VAL A 325 -17.71 -1.17 -18.71
C VAL A 325 -18.68 -0.72 -19.82
N ILE A 326 -18.15 -0.22 -20.93
CA ILE A 326 -18.97 0.19 -22.09
C ILE A 326 -19.78 -1.01 -22.63
N GLY A 327 -19.16 -2.19 -22.70
CA GLY A 327 -19.83 -3.43 -23.10
C GLY A 327 -21.00 -3.77 -22.18
N GLN A 328 -20.79 -3.74 -20.86
CA GLN A 328 -21.84 -4.00 -19.87
C GLN A 328 -22.98 -2.98 -19.97
N LEU A 329 -22.68 -1.70 -20.13
CA LEU A 329 -23.70 -0.65 -20.30
C LEU A 329 -24.56 -0.86 -21.55
N LYS A 330 -23.95 -1.28 -22.67
CA LYS A 330 -24.68 -1.60 -23.91
C LYS A 330 -25.63 -2.79 -23.72
N ILE A 331 -25.20 -3.83 -23.02
CA ILE A 331 -26.03 -5.01 -22.72
C ILE A 331 -27.23 -4.60 -21.86
N HIS A 332 -27.01 -3.83 -20.79
CA HIS A 332 -28.08 -3.35 -19.92
C HIS A 332 -29.11 -2.47 -20.65
N LYS A 333 -28.65 -1.57 -21.54
CA LYS A 333 -29.54 -0.73 -22.36
C LYS A 333 -30.42 -1.56 -23.31
N ARG A 334 -29.89 -2.64 -23.90
CA ARG A 334 -30.68 -3.53 -24.78
C ARG A 334 -31.75 -4.29 -24.01
N LYS A 335 -31.42 -4.81 -22.83
CA LYS A 335 -32.37 -5.54 -21.98
C LYS A 335 -33.55 -4.65 -21.55
N ARG A 336 -33.31 -3.40 -21.16
CA ARG A 336 -34.39 -2.45 -20.81
C ARG A 336 -35.35 -2.12 -21.96
N LYS A 337 -34.88 -2.18 -23.21
CA LYS A 337 -35.74 -1.96 -24.39
C LYS A 337 -36.58 -3.17 -24.79
N GLN A 338 -36.28 -4.35 -24.24
CA GLN A 338 -36.95 -5.62 -24.57
C GLN A 338 -37.96 -6.06 -23.51
N ILE A 339 -38.10 -5.31 -22.41
CA ILE A 339 -39.14 -5.54 -21.40
C ILE A 339 -40.36 -4.72 -21.87
N PRO A 340 -41.51 -5.35 -22.18
CA PRO A 340 -42.72 -4.66 -22.65
C PRO A 340 -43.27 -3.65 -21.65
#